data_AF-A0AAJ2MV34-F1
#
_entry.id   AF-A0AAJ2MV34-F1
#
_cell.length_a   1.000
_cell.length_b   1.000
_cell.length_c   1.000
_cell.angle_alpha   90.00
_cell.angle_beta   90.00
_cell.angle_gamma   90.00
#
_symmetry.space_group_name_H-M   'P 1'
#
loop_
_entity.id
_entity.type
_entity.pdbx_description
1 polymer ?
#
loop_
_entity_poly.entity_id
_entity_poly.type
_entity_poly.pdbx_seq_one_letter_code
_entity_poly.pdbx_strand_id
1 'polypeptide(L)'
;MSILSRALLVALIALAGIAVWQRGTVAQAERARDFAQTAKKVAEQERDNAIAVIAVERQRVKRAEAVATQYEQGKADAESKGAAVADGLRTRALRLQDRWTGCEARMSDLAASASQPDAAADDRADSAGRIVRAAAACDAQVRGLQALVRADRE
;
A
#
# COMPACT_ATOMS: atom_id res chain seq x y z
N MET A 1 15.71 88.61 -17.77
CA MET A 1 15.77 87.18 -18.18
C MET A 1 15.27 87.09 -19.62
N SER A 2 16.10 86.68 -20.58
CA SER A 2 15.70 86.69 -22.00
C SER A 2 14.71 85.57 -22.32
N ILE A 3 13.94 85.73 -23.39
CA ILE A 3 12.94 84.73 -23.87
C ILE A 3 13.62 83.37 -24.13
N LEU A 4 14.85 83.39 -24.64
CA LEU A 4 15.69 82.21 -24.84
C LEU A 4 15.99 81.47 -23.53
N SER A 5 16.33 82.19 -22.45
CA SER A 5 16.57 81.57 -21.14
C SER A 5 15.34 80.87 -20.59
N ARG A 6 14.15 81.45 -20.80
CA ARG A 6 12.87 80.84 -20.39
C ARG A 6 12.55 79.59 -21.19
N ALA A 7 12.73 79.63 -22.51
CA ALA A 7 12.50 78.48 -23.39
C ALA A 7 13.41 77.29 -23.05
N LEU A 8 14.69 77.56 -22.79
CA LEU A 8 15.66 76.53 -22.36
C LEU A 8 15.27 75.89 -21.02
N LEU A 9 14.79 76.69 -20.07
CA LEU A 9 14.32 76.21 -18.77
C LEU A 9 13.11 75.27 -18.91
N VAL A 10 12.14 75.63 -19.75
CA VAL A 10 10.98 74.77 -20.02
C VAL A 10 11.39 73.46 -20.70
N ALA A 11 12.30 73.52 -21.69
CA ALA A 11 12.80 72.32 -22.35
C ALA A 11 13.51 71.37 -21.39
N LEU A 12 14.33 71.90 -20.48
CA LEU A 12 15.01 71.11 -19.44
C LEU A 12 14.01 70.46 -18.48
N ILE A 13 12.97 71.19 -18.05
CA ILE A 13 11.92 70.64 -17.18
C ILE A 13 11.14 69.53 -17.90
N ALA A 14 10.80 69.73 -19.18
CA ALA A 14 10.10 68.73 -19.98
C ALA A 14 10.91 67.44 -20.13
N LEU A 15 12.21 67.56 -20.44
CA LEU A 15 13.12 66.43 -20.54
C LEU A 15 13.30 65.70 -19.20
N ALA A 16 13.40 66.45 -18.09
CA ALA A 16 13.45 65.87 -16.76
C ALA A 16 12.16 65.10 -16.42
N GLY A 17 10.98 65.64 -16.78
CA GLY A 17 9.69 64.96 -16.61
C GLY A 17 9.60 63.65 -17.39
N ILE A 18 10.03 63.65 -18.66
CA ILE A 18 10.07 62.44 -19.51
C ILE A 18 11.02 61.39 -18.93
N ALA A 19 12.21 61.81 -18.47
CA ALA A 19 13.19 60.90 -17.89
C ALA A 19 12.69 60.24 -16.59
N VAL A 20 11.99 61.00 -15.74
CA VAL A 20 11.35 60.47 -14.51
C VAL A 20 10.21 59.51 -14.87
N TRP A 21 9.38 59.86 -15.85
CA TRP A 21 8.28 59.01 -16.30
C TRP A 21 8.78 57.67 -16.86
N GLN A 22 9.78 57.69 -17.73
CA GLN A 22 10.39 56.46 -18.29
C GLN A 22 11.04 55.58 -17.22
N ARG A 23 11.71 56.17 -16.23
CA ARG A 23 12.24 55.41 -15.09
C ARG A 23 11.15 54.79 -14.25
N GLY A 24 10.04 55.50 -14.05
CA GLY A 24 8.87 54.98 -13.34
C GLY A 24 8.25 53.77 -14.03
N THR A 25 8.08 53.81 -15.36
CA THR A 25 7.50 52.70 -16.13
C THR A 25 8.42 51.48 -16.19
N VAL A 26 9.73 51.67 -16.35
CA VAL A 26 10.71 50.57 -16.30
C VAL A 26 10.76 49.93 -14.92
N ALA A 27 10.81 50.73 -13.85
CA ALA A 27 10.80 50.21 -12.48
C ALA A 27 9.50 49.44 -12.16
N GLN A 28 8.36 49.85 -12.72
CA GLN A 28 7.10 49.11 -12.58
C GLN A 28 7.12 47.79 -13.35
N ALA A 29 7.70 47.77 -14.55
CA ALA A 29 7.84 46.55 -15.35
C ALA A 29 8.81 45.54 -14.71
N GLU A 30 9.91 46.01 -14.12
CA GLU A 30 10.86 45.16 -13.36
C GLU A 30 10.16 44.53 -12.15
N ARG A 31 9.46 45.33 -11.33
CA ARG A 31 8.68 44.80 -10.20
C ARG A 31 7.65 43.77 -10.65
N ALA A 32 6.92 44.04 -11.75
CA ALA A 32 5.95 43.09 -12.28
C ALA A 32 6.60 41.76 -12.70
N ARG A 33 7.80 41.80 -13.29
CA ARG A 33 8.59 40.61 -13.62
C ARG A 33 9.05 39.88 -12.37
N ASP A 34 9.55 40.59 -11.36
CA ASP A 34 10.00 40.00 -10.10
C ASP A 34 8.84 39.32 -9.37
N PHE A 35 7.67 39.96 -9.32
CA PHE A 35 6.45 39.35 -8.79
C PHE A 35 6.04 38.10 -9.59
N ALA A 36 6.06 38.16 -10.92
CA ALA A 36 5.73 37.01 -11.75
C ALA A 36 6.72 35.84 -11.57
N GLN A 37 8.02 36.12 -11.47
CA GLN A 37 9.05 35.11 -11.20
C GLN A 37 8.89 34.51 -9.80
N THR A 38 8.59 35.34 -8.80
CA THR A 38 8.34 34.88 -7.43
C THR A 38 7.09 34.00 -7.38
N ALA A 39 5.99 34.44 -7.98
CA ALA A 39 4.75 33.66 -8.07
C ALA A 39 4.98 32.33 -8.80
N LYS A 40 5.76 32.33 -9.89
CA LYS A 40 6.14 31.10 -10.59
C LYS A 40 6.93 30.15 -9.68
N LYS A 41 7.95 30.64 -8.98
CA LYS A 41 8.75 29.81 -8.06
C LYS A 41 7.90 29.21 -6.94
N VAL A 42 6.98 29.98 -6.37
CA VAL A 42 6.04 29.48 -5.37
C VAL A 42 5.15 28.39 -5.97
N ALA A 43 4.59 28.60 -7.16
CA ALA A 43 3.76 27.59 -7.82
C ALA A 43 4.54 26.31 -8.16
N GLU A 44 5.80 26.42 -8.59
CA GLU A 44 6.68 25.27 -8.84
C GLU A 44 6.98 24.51 -7.54
N GLN A 45 7.23 25.23 -6.44
CA GLN A 45 7.47 24.63 -5.13
C GLN A 45 6.23 23.91 -4.60
N GLU A 46 5.05 24.50 -4.72
CA GLU A 46 3.78 23.85 -4.34
C GLU A 46 3.52 22.59 -5.17
N ARG A 47 3.78 22.65 -6.49
CA ARG A 47 3.69 21.48 -7.37
C ARG A 47 4.65 20.38 -6.92
N ASP A 48 5.91 20.72 -6.66
CA ASP A 48 6.93 19.72 -6.32
C ASP A 48 6.64 19.09 -4.95
N ASN A 49 6.14 19.88 -3.99
CA ASN A 49 5.62 19.38 -2.72
C ASN A 49 4.46 18.40 -2.94
N ALA A 50 3.48 18.75 -3.78
CA ALA A 50 2.35 17.88 -4.08
C ALA A 50 2.79 16.57 -4.75
N ILE A 51 3.74 16.63 -5.70
CA ILE A 51 4.32 15.44 -6.34
C ILE A 51 5.03 14.56 -5.31
N ALA A 52 5.79 15.14 -4.39
CA ALA A 52 6.47 14.40 -3.34
C ALA A 52 5.48 13.67 -2.41
N VAL A 53 4.39 14.33 -2.01
CA VAL A 53 3.32 13.72 -1.20
C VAL A 53 2.67 12.56 -1.95
N ILE A 54 2.27 12.76 -3.21
CA ILE A 54 1.67 11.71 -4.04
C ILE A 54 2.61 10.52 -4.22
N ALA A 55 3.92 10.76 -4.38
CA ALA A 55 4.89 9.68 -4.51
C ALA A 55 4.97 8.82 -3.25
N VAL A 56 4.95 9.44 -2.06
CA VAL A 56 4.91 8.73 -0.77
C VAL A 56 3.61 7.93 -0.62
N GLU A 57 2.46 8.52 -0.95
CA GLU A 57 1.16 7.83 -0.92
C GLU A 57 1.14 6.62 -1.85
N ARG A 58 1.60 6.77 -3.10
CA ARG A 58 1.69 5.66 -4.05
C ARG A 58 2.59 4.54 -3.53
N GLN A 59 3.69 4.88 -2.87
CA GLN A 59 4.58 3.88 -2.28
C GLN A 59 3.92 3.15 -1.12
N ARG A 60 3.11 3.83 -0.30
CA ARG A 60 2.29 3.19 0.76
C ARG A 60 1.25 2.25 0.17
N VAL A 61 0.54 2.68 -0.88
CA VAL A 61 -0.46 1.84 -1.58
C VAL A 61 0.19 0.57 -2.14
N LYS A 62 1.32 0.70 -2.85
CA LYS A 62 2.04 -0.47 -3.40
C LYS A 62 2.44 -1.48 -2.32
N ARG A 63 2.88 -1.00 -1.15
CA ARG A 63 3.23 -1.88 -0.03
C ARG A 63 2.00 -2.58 0.54
N ALA A 64 0.88 -1.87 0.70
CA ALA A 64 -0.38 -2.46 1.13
C ALA A 64 -0.92 -3.49 0.13
N GLU A 65 -0.84 -3.23 -1.18
CA GLU A 65 -1.23 -4.17 -2.25
C GLU A 65 -0.38 -5.45 -2.23
N ALA A 66 0.93 -5.33 -2.00
CA ALA A 66 1.82 -6.49 -1.85
C ALA A 66 1.42 -7.35 -0.65
N VAL A 67 1.09 -6.73 0.49
CA VAL A 67 0.58 -7.44 1.67
C VAL A 67 -0.76 -8.13 1.39
N ALA A 68 -1.69 -7.46 0.71
CA ALA A 68 -2.97 -8.05 0.33
C ALA A 68 -2.79 -9.26 -0.59
N THR A 69 -1.87 -9.16 -1.55
CA THR A 69 -1.54 -10.27 -2.47
C THR A 69 -1.02 -11.48 -1.69
N GLN A 70 -0.10 -11.27 -0.75
CA GLN A 70 0.43 -12.37 0.10
C GLN A 70 -0.66 -12.98 0.98
N TYR A 71 -1.59 -12.18 1.49
CA TYR A 71 -2.69 -12.68 2.29
C TYR A 71 -3.64 -13.58 1.49
N GLU A 72 -4.00 -13.18 0.27
CA GLU A 72 -4.84 -13.99 -0.61
C GLU A 72 -4.14 -15.29 -1.04
N GLN A 73 -2.84 -15.25 -1.32
CA GLN A 73 -2.03 -16.46 -1.51
C GLN A 73 -2.08 -17.36 -0.27
N GLY A 74 -1.93 -16.79 0.93
CA GLY A 74 -2.01 -17.54 2.18
C GLY A 74 -3.35 -18.25 2.39
N LYS A 75 -4.46 -17.66 1.92
CA LYS A 75 -5.79 -18.30 1.95
C LYS A 75 -5.87 -19.49 0.99
N ALA A 76 -5.39 -19.32 -0.24
CA ALA A 76 -5.33 -20.41 -1.21
C ALA A 76 -4.43 -21.55 -0.73
N ASP A 77 -3.27 -21.23 -0.15
CA ASP A 77 -2.36 -22.20 0.45
C ASP A 77 -2.99 -22.94 1.63
N ALA A 78 -3.76 -22.24 2.47
CA ALA A 78 -4.48 -22.86 3.59
C ALA A 78 -5.51 -23.87 3.09
N GLU A 79 -6.26 -23.54 2.03
CA GLU A 79 -7.21 -24.44 1.39
C GLU A 79 -6.52 -25.68 0.81
N SER A 80 -5.45 -25.47 0.05
CA SER A 80 -4.63 -26.54 -0.53
C SER A 80 -4.04 -27.46 0.54
N LYS A 81 -3.50 -26.92 1.64
CA LYS A 81 -2.98 -27.70 2.77
C LYS A 81 -4.04 -28.55 3.43
N GLY A 82 -5.23 -28.00 3.66
CA GLY A 82 -6.35 -28.73 4.23
C GLY A 82 -6.77 -29.92 3.36
N ALA A 83 -6.90 -29.68 2.05
CA ALA A 83 -7.22 -30.72 1.07
C ALA A 83 -6.14 -31.81 1.02
N ALA A 84 -4.87 -31.42 0.95
CA ALA A 84 -3.74 -32.36 0.93
C ALA A 84 -3.69 -33.25 2.19
N VAL A 85 -4.04 -32.72 3.36
CA VAL A 85 -4.13 -33.51 4.60
C VAL A 85 -5.28 -34.51 4.53
N ALA A 86 -6.47 -34.08 4.11
CA ALA A 86 -7.62 -34.98 4.00
C ALA A 86 -7.34 -36.12 3.00
N ASP A 87 -6.79 -35.80 1.84
CA ASP A 87 -6.44 -36.80 0.82
C ASP A 87 -5.29 -37.71 1.25
N GLY A 88 -4.29 -37.18 1.93
CA GLY A 88 -3.21 -37.97 2.52
C GLY A 88 -3.74 -39.00 3.53
N LEU A 89 -4.76 -38.65 4.31
CA LEU A 89 -5.40 -39.58 5.25
C LEU A 89 -6.23 -40.65 4.53
N ARG A 90 -7.00 -40.28 3.50
CA ARG A 90 -7.80 -41.24 2.69
C ARG A 90 -6.93 -42.26 1.95
N THR A 91 -5.83 -41.77 1.36
CA THR A 91 -4.86 -42.60 0.63
C THR A 91 -3.88 -43.34 1.55
N ARG A 92 -3.98 -43.12 2.88
CA ARG A 92 -3.07 -43.65 3.90
C ARG A 92 -1.60 -43.23 3.72
N ALA A 93 -1.34 -42.19 2.92
CA ALA A 93 -0.02 -41.54 2.83
C ALA A 93 0.33 -40.77 4.12
N LEU A 94 -0.69 -40.31 4.84
CA LEU A 94 -0.60 -39.74 6.18
C LEU A 94 -1.33 -40.64 7.17
N ARG A 95 -0.90 -40.61 8.43
CA ARG A 95 -1.57 -41.30 9.53
C ARG A 95 -1.74 -40.34 10.70
N LEU A 96 -2.93 -40.34 11.31
CA LEU A 96 -3.17 -39.64 12.55
C LEU A 96 -2.40 -40.33 13.68
N GLN A 97 -1.94 -39.56 14.67
CA GLN A 97 -1.31 -40.13 15.87
C GLN A 97 -2.35 -40.95 16.65
N ASP A 98 -1.91 -42.00 17.36
CA ASP A 98 -2.79 -43.00 18.03
C ASP A 98 -3.82 -42.41 19.01
N ARG A 99 -3.61 -41.19 19.51
CA ARG A 99 -4.59 -40.48 20.36
C ARG A 99 -5.79 -39.92 19.59
N TRP A 100 -5.67 -39.85 18.26
CA TRP A 100 -6.64 -39.29 17.32
C TRP A 100 -7.20 -40.35 16.37
N THR A 101 -6.57 -41.52 16.28
CA THR A 101 -7.27 -42.73 15.85
C THR A 101 -8.40 -42.97 16.85
N GLY A 102 -9.61 -43.25 16.37
CA GLY A 102 -10.78 -43.47 17.24
C GLY A 102 -10.59 -44.68 18.17
N CYS A 103 -11.68 -45.21 18.75
CA CYS A 103 -11.66 -46.38 19.63
C CYS A 103 -11.23 -47.72 18.97
N GLU A 104 -10.29 -47.72 18.04
CA GLU A 104 -9.67 -48.92 17.46
C GLU A 104 -8.88 -49.71 18.54
N ALA A 105 -8.29 -49.02 19.53
CA ALA A 105 -7.42 -49.63 20.53
C ALA A 105 -8.15 -50.31 21.72
N ARG A 106 -9.49 -50.39 21.75
CA ARG A 106 -10.24 -51.00 22.90
C ARG A 106 -11.05 -52.24 22.56
N MET A 107 -10.94 -52.79 21.35
CA MET A 107 -11.74 -53.95 20.91
C MET A 107 -10.90 -55.19 20.53
N SER A 108 -9.73 -55.37 21.14
CA SER A 108 -8.86 -56.52 20.85
C SER A 108 -9.39 -57.90 21.29
N ASP A 109 -10.61 -58.00 21.84
CA ASP A 109 -11.18 -59.31 22.22
C ASP A 109 -12.53 -59.66 21.53
N LEU A 110 -13.04 -58.85 20.60
CA LEU A 110 -14.34 -59.13 19.93
C LEU A 110 -14.31 -59.14 18.39
N ALA A 111 -13.20 -58.75 17.75
CA ALA A 111 -13.16 -58.49 16.30
C ALA A 111 -12.65 -59.65 15.43
N ALA A 112 -12.78 -60.91 15.87
CA ALA A 112 -12.67 -62.06 14.94
C ALA A 112 -13.86 -62.14 13.98
N SER A 113 -14.92 -61.36 14.21
CA SER A 113 -16.10 -61.28 13.33
C SER A 113 -16.25 -59.89 12.71
N ALA A 114 -16.24 -59.85 11.38
CA ALA A 114 -16.59 -58.73 10.50
C ALA A 114 -15.63 -57.53 10.49
N SER A 115 -14.73 -57.54 9.50
CA SER A 115 -14.11 -56.37 8.88
C SER A 115 -15.19 -55.46 8.26
N GLN A 116 -15.88 -54.68 9.10
CA GLN A 116 -16.75 -53.62 8.63
C GLN A 116 -15.93 -52.40 8.23
N PRO A 117 -16.20 -51.79 7.05
CA PRO A 117 -15.57 -50.53 6.68
C PRO A 117 -15.92 -49.47 7.73
N ASP A 118 -14.88 -48.82 8.26
CA ASP A 118 -15.04 -47.72 9.21
C ASP A 118 -15.67 -46.52 8.51
N ALA A 119 -16.99 -46.39 8.63
CA ALA A 119 -17.76 -45.29 8.06
C ALA A 119 -17.34 -43.92 8.59
N ALA A 120 -16.67 -43.85 9.75
CA ALA A 120 -16.21 -42.59 10.35
C ALA A 120 -14.78 -42.22 9.89
N ALA A 121 -14.12 -43.02 9.05
CA ALA A 121 -12.76 -42.73 8.59
C ALA A 121 -12.70 -41.47 7.71
N ASP A 122 -13.67 -41.31 6.80
CA ASP A 122 -13.76 -40.15 5.91
C ASP A 122 -14.07 -38.86 6.71
N ASP A 123 -14.99 -38.93 7.68
CA ASP A 123 -15.31 -37.82 8.56
C ASP A 123 -14.10 -37.35 9.39
N ARG A 124 -13.25 -38.28 9.84
CA ARG A 124 -11.99 -37.95 10.53
C ARG A 124 -11.01 -37.27 9.58
N ALA A 125 -10.88 -37.76 8.35
CA ALA A 125 -10.01 -37.15 7.34
C ALA A 125 -10.46 -35.71 7.01
N ASP A 126 -11.75 -35.50 6.79
CA ASP A 126 -12.33 -34.18 6.51
C ASP A 126 -12.21 -33.23 7.70
N SER A 127 -12.43 -33.74 8.92
CA SER A 127 -12.26 -32.95 10.13
C SER A 127 -10.81 -32.51 10.32
N ALA A 128 -9.84 -33.41 10.11
CA ALA A 128 -8.42 -33.08 10.17
C ALA A 128 -8.04 -32.03 9.11
N GLY A 129 -8.50 -32.20 7.87
CA GLY A 129 -8.29 -31.21 6.80
C GLY A 129 -8.86 -29.84 7.14
N ARG A 130 -10.09 -29.78 7.67
CA ARG A 130 -10.73 -28.53 8.12
C ARG A 130 -9.95 -27.83 9.24
N ILE A 131 -9.45 -28.59 10.22
CA ILE A 131 -8.65 -28.05 11.33
C ILE A 131 -7.35 -27.45 10.80
N VAL A 132 -6.62 -28.19 9.94
CA VAL A 132 -5.36 -27.71 9.36
C VAL A 132 -5.58 -26.48 8.50
N ARG A 133 -6.63 -26.46 7.65
CA ARG A 133 -7.02 -25.29 6.88
C ARG A 133 -7.28 -24.09 7.78
N ALA A 134 -8.08 -24.27 8.83
CA ALA A 134 -8.42 -23.18 9.74
C ALA A 134 -7.17 -22.62 10.44
N ALA A 135 -6.29 -23.49 10.94
CA ALA A 135 -5.02 -23.08 11.54
C ALA A 135 -4.14 -22.31 10.54
N ALA A 136 -3.97 -22.82 9.33
CA ALA A 136 -3.19 -22.15 8.28
C ALA A 136 -3.79 -20.80 7.86
N ALA A 137 -5.13 -20.69 7.82
CA ALA A 137 -5.80 -19.43 7.53
C ALA A 137 -5.62 -18.39 8.64
N CYS A 138 -5.67 -18.83 9.91
CA CYS A 138 -5.35 -17.97 11.06
C CYS A 138 -3.90 -17.47 11.00
N ASP A 139 -2.94 -18.36 10.70
CA ASP A 139 -1.54 -17.98 10.53
C ASP A 139 -1.36 -16.97 9.39
N ALA A 140 -2.03 -17.18 8.25
CA ALA A 140 -2.00 -16.25 7.13
C ALA A 140 -2.57 -14.88 7.52
N GLN A 141 -3.66 -14.85 8.30
CA GLN A 141 -4.24 -13.61 8.81
C GLN A 141 -3.28 -12.88 9.76
N VAL A 142 -2.70 -13.59 10.74
CA VAL A 142 -1.74 -12.98 11.69
C VAL A 142 -0.53 -12.43 10.95
N ARG A 143 0.05 -13.19 10.01
CA ARG A 143 1.17 -12.72 9.19
C ARG A 143 0.80 -11.50 8.34
N GLY A 144 -0.37 -11.52 7.71
CA GLY A 144 -0.88 -10.40 6.91
C GLY A 144 -1.05 -9.12 7.74
N LEU A 145 -1.67 -9.21 8.92
CA LEU A 145 -1.84 -8.08 9.84
C LEU A 145 -0.49 -7.55 10.34
N GLN A 146 0.45 -8.44 10.70
CA GLN A 146 1.80 -8.04 11.10
C GLN A 146 2.55 -7.36 9.96
N ALA A 147 2.42 -7.86 8.72
CA ALA A 147 3.04 -7.27 7.55
C ALA A 147 2.48 -5.87 7.25
N LEU A 148 1.17 -5.68 7.38
CA LEU A 148 0.53 -4.37 7.21
C LEU A 148 1.04 -3.35 8.24
N VAL A 149 1.11 -3.76 9.52
CA VAL A 149 1.63 -2.89 10.59
C VAL A 149 3.11 -2.53 10.37
N ARG A 150 3.92 -3.45 9.82
CA ARG A 150 5.32 -3.15 9.47
C ARG A 150 5.39 -2.19 8.27
N ALA A 151 4.60 -2.43 7.23
CA ALA A 151 4.54 -1.59 6.04
C ALA A 151 4.09 -0.15 6.32
N ASP A 152 3.26 0.06 7.34
CA ASP A 152 2.82 1.40 7.77
C ASP A 152 3.89 2.16 8.58
N ARG A 153 4.76 1.44 9.29
CA ARG A 153 5.82 2.02 10.14
C ARG A 153 7.10 2.38 9.38
N GLU A 154 7.29 1.82 8.19
CA GLU A 154 8.39 2.13 7.27
C GLU A 154 8.06 3.32 6.36
#